data_AF-A0A1G5FUP6-F1
#
_entry.id   AF-A0A1G5FUP6-F1
#
_cell.length_a   1.000
_cell.length_b   1.000
_cell.length_c   1.000
_cell.angle_alpha   90.00
_cell.angle_beta   90.00
_cell.angle_gamma   90.00
#
_symmetry.space_group_name_H-M   'P 1'
#
loop_
_entity.id
_entity.type
_entity.pdbx_description
1 polymer ?
#
loop_
_entity_poly.entity_id
_entity_poly.type
_entity_poly.pdbx_seq_one_letter_code
_entity_poly.pdbx_strand_id
1 'polypeptide(L)'
;MEQYKESKGFIAASVISLVFSGLGMLSLFMTVVMFFYAGSGNNSTAVTNEAVLGILGIMFFVAGSWIFGLIGLIMGIIVTIVGLVKKQFRQIWIPIVSVVLGIIPLIGPVIILLAISA
;
A
#
# COMPACT_ATOMS: atom_id res chain seq x y z
N MET A 1 21.21 -12.12 -26.64
CA MET A 1 19.92 -11.38 -26.53
C MET A 1 19.09 -11.79 -25.30
N GLU A 2 19.30 -12.96 -24.69
CA GLU A 2 18.54 -13.41 -23.51
C GLU A 2 18.77 -12.57 -22.25
N GLN A 3 20.03 -12.26 -21.89
CA GLN A 3 20.31 -11.40 -20.71
C GLN A 3 19.66 -10.01 -20.80
N TYR A 4 19.53 -9.46 -22.01
CA TYR A 4 18.90 -8.16 -22.24
C TYR A 4 17.37 -8.23 -22.15
N LYS A 5 16.75 -9.36 -22.52
CA LYS A 5 15.31 -9.61 -22.34
C LYS A 5 14.98 -9.87 -20.87
N GLU A 6 15.81 -10.63 -20.15
CA GLU A 6 15.62 -10.90 -18.72
C GLU A 6 15.72 -9.62 -17.86
N SER A 7 16.66 -8.72 -18.16
CA SER A 7 16.77 -7.44 -17.44
C SER A 7 15.53 -6.55 -17.63
N LYS A 8 14.90 -6.54 -18.81
CA LYS A 8 13.68 -5.76 -19.05
C LYS A 8 12.47 -6.30 -18.29
N GLY A 9 12.32 -7.63 -18.24
CA GLY A 9 11.24 -8.26 -17.47
C GLY A 9 11.36 -8.01 -15.97
N PHE A 10 12.59 -8.05 -15.44
CA PHE A 10 12.89 -7.74 -14.04
C PHE A 10 12.53 -6.29 -13.66
N ILE A 11 12.91 -5.33 -14.51
CA ILE A 11 12.58 -3.92 -14.31
C ILE A 11 11.06 -3.71 -14.34
N ALA A 12 10.37 -4.31 -15.31
CA ALA A 12 8.91 -4.21 -15.41
C ALA A 12 8.22 -4.75 -14.15
N ALA A 13 8.61 -5.94 -13.66
CA ALA A 13 8.06 -6.52 -12.45
C ALA A 13 8.36 -5.67 -11.20
N SER A 14 9.56 -5.08 -11.11
CA SER A 14 9.94 -4.15 -10.04
C SER A 14 9.06 -2.91 -10.03
N VAL A 15 8.79 -2.33 -11.20
CA VAL A 15 7.91 -1.14 -11.35
C VAL A 15 6.47 -1.49 -11.02
N ILE A 16 5.96 -2.63 -11.48
CA ILE A 16 4.60 -3.08 -11.17
C ILE A 16 4.44 -3.27 -9.66
N SER A 17 5.39 -3.93 -9.00
CA SER A 17 5.41 -4.05 -7.54
C SER A 17 5.37 -2.68 -6.86
N LEU A 18 6.19 -1.74 -7.33
CA LEU A 18 6.23 -0.38 -6.78
C LEU A 18 4.89 0.36 -6.95
N VAL A 19 4.22 0.19 -8.08
CA VAL A 19 2.89 0.78 -8.33
C VAL A 19 1.87 0.23 -7.34
N PHE A 20 1.83 -1.09 -7.12
CA PHE A 20 0.91 -1.69 -6.15
C PHE A 20 1.20 -1.25 -4.72
N SER A 21 2.47 -1.21 -4.31
CA SER A 21 2.87 -0.66 -3.01
C SER A 21 2.48 0.82 -2.87
N GLY A 22 2.64 1.61 -3.92
CA GLY A 22 2.21 3.01 -3.98
C GLY A 22 0.70 3.20 -3.88
N LEU A 23 -0.09 2.35 -4.55
CA LEU A 23 -1.55 2.33 -4.44
C LEU A 23 -2.00 1.97 -3.01
N GLY A 24 -1.33 1.00 -2.38
CA GLY A 24 -1.56 0.66 -0.97
C GLY A 24 -1.31 1.87 -0.06
N MET A 25 -0.23 2.60 -0.31
CA MET A 25 0.14 3.82 0.44
C MET A 25 -0.85 4.96 0.24
N LEU A 26 -1.30 5.19 -1.00
CA LEU A 26 -2.31 6.19 -1.32
C LEU A 26 -3.64 5.85 -0.62
N SER A 27 -4.01 4.57 -0.60
CA SER A 27 -5.19 4.09 0.11
C SER A 27 -5.08 4.36 1.62
N LEU A 28 -3.92 4.05 2.22
CA LEU A 28 -3.67 4.39 3.64
C LEU A 28 -3.75 5.90 3.88
N PHE A 29 -3.16 6.71 3.02
CA PHE A 29 -3.21 8.17 3.14
C PHE A 29 -4.65 8.69 3.08
N MET A 30 -5.47 8.20 2.15
CA MET A 30 -6.88 8.55 2.07
C MET A 30 -7.67 8.12 3.31
N THR A 31 -7.38 6.95 3.89
CA THR A 31 -7.94 6.50 5.17
C THR A 31 -7.64 7.51 6.28
N VAL A 32 -6.39 7.97 6.39
CA VAL A 32 -5.98 8.95 7.41
C VAL A 32 -6.71 10.28 7.24
N VAL A 33 -6.78 10.80 6.01
CA VAL A 33 -7.47 12.06 5.71
C VAL A 33 -8.97 11.99 6.03
N MET A 34 -9.63 10.90 5.61
CA MET A 34 -11.05 10.67 5.90
C MET A 34 -11.31 10.53 7.40
N PHE A 35 -10.41 9.88 8.13
CA PHE A 35 -10.51 9.76 9.58
C PHE A 35 -10.44 11.13 10.29
N PHE A 36 -9.46 11.97 9.94
CA PHE A 36 -9.37 13.33 10.49
C PHE A 36 -10.58 14.19 10.12
N TYR A 37 -11.14 14.03 8.91
CA TYR A 37 -12.33 14.74 8.48
C TYR A 37 -13.58 14.30 9.24
N ALA A 38 -13.76 12.99 9.45
CA ALA A 38 -14.87 12.43 10.22
C ALA A 38 -14.83 12.87 11.70
N GLY A 39 -13.64 12.99 12.29
CA GLY A 39 -13.44 13.47 13.66
C GLY A 39 -13.75 14.97 13.88
N SER A 40 -13.95 15.75 12.81
CA SER A 40 -14.29 17.18 12.88
C SER A 40 -15.82 17.44 12.91
N GLY A 41 -16.66 16.40 12.86
CA GLY A 41 -18.11 16.51 12.88
C GLY A 41 -18.67 16.80 14.27
N ASN A 42 -19.46 17.87 14.40
CA ASN A 42 -20.09 18.31 15.64
C ASN A 42 -21.04 17.22 16.21
N ASN A 43 -21.00 16.99 17.53
CA ASN A 43 -21.60 15.87 18.29
C ASN A 43 -23.13 15.68 18.23
N SER A 44 -23.84 16.20 17.23
CA SER A 44 -25.31 16.15 17.20
C SER A 44 -25.86 16.22 15.78
N THR A 45 -25.74 15.12 15.02
CA THR A 45 -26.63 14.90 13.87
C THR A 45 -26.84 13.42 13.66
N ALA A 46 -28.10 13.06 13.40
CA ALA A 46 -28.57 11.74 13.05
C ALA A 46 -27.67 11.03 12.03
N VAL A 47 -27.79 9.70 11.91
CA VAL A 47 -27.21 8.92 10.81
C VAL A 47 -27.70 9.50 9.48
N THR A 48 -26.99 10.51 8.96
CA THR A 48 -27.23 11.08 7.64
C THR A 48 -26.56 10.18 6.62
N ASN A 49 -27.05 10.18 5.38
CA ASN A 49 -26.42 9.43 4.28
C ASN A 49 -24.92 9.75 4.14
N GLU A 50 -24.50 10.96 4.55
CA GLU A 50 -23.11 11.43 4.52
C GLU A 50 -22.21 10.67 5.51
N ALA A 51 -22.69 10.39 6.72
CA ALA A 51 -21.93 9.63 7.71
C ALA A 51 -21.72 8.17 7.27
N VAL A 52 -22.74 7.57 6.65
CA VAL A 52 -22.67 6.20 6.10
C VAL A 52 -21.70 6.13 4.93
N LEU A 53 -21.74 7.11 4.02
CA LEU A 53 -20.78 7.21 2.90
C LEU A 53 -19.34 7.40 3.40
N GLY A 54 -19.13 8.20 4.45
CA GLY A 54 -17.82 8.38 5.09
C GLY A 54 -17.27 7.09 5.70
N ILE A 55 -18.09 6.36 6.47
CA ILE A 55 -17.69 5.08 7.07
C ILE A 55 -17.40 4.04 6.00
N LEU A 56 -18.26 3.91 4.98
CA LEU A 56 -18.03 3.00 3.87
C LEU A 56 -16.73 3.35 3.12
N GLY A 57 -16.48 4.64 2.87
CA GLY A 57 -15.23 5.10 2.27
C GLY A 57 -14.00 4.66 3.06
N ILE A 58 -14.00 4.89 4.38
CA ILE A 58 -12.92 4.43 5.28
C ILE A 58 -12.73 2.92 5.20
N MET A 59 -13.81 2.12 5.22
CA MET A 59 -13.72 0.66 5.11
C MET A 59 -13.11 0.20 3.78
N PHE A 60 -13.50 0.81 2.66
CA PHE A 60 -12.94 0.49 1.34
C PHE A 60 -11.47 0.88 1.22
N PHE A 61 -11.07 2.03 1.76
CA PHE A 61 -9.66 2.45 1.74
C PHE A 61 -8.78 1.64 2.69
N VAL A 62 -9.30 1.18 3.83
CA VAL A 62 -8.60 0.21 4.70
C VAL A 62 -8.41 -1.12 3.97
N ALA A 63 -9.48 -1.68 3.39
CA ALA A 63 -9.39 -2.92 2.62
C ALA A 63 -8.43 -2.79 1.42
N GLY A 64 -8.51 -1.67 0.70
CA GLY A 64 -7.60 -1.35 -0.40
C GLY A 64 -6.14 -1.30 0.04
N SER A 65 -5.85 -0.68 1.19
CA SER A 65 -4.47 -0.59 1.71
C SER A 65 -3.88 -1.97 2.01
N TRP A 66 -4.69 -2.88 2.57
CA TRP A 66 -4.25 -4.25 2.85
C TRP A 66 -4.05 -5.06 1.58
N ILE A 67 -5.03 -5.06 0.66
CA ILE A 67 -4.96 -5.86 -0.57
C ILE A 67 -3.81 -5.39 -1.46
N PHE A 68 -3.76 -4.09 -1.80
CA PHE A 68 -2.73 -3.56 -2.69
C PHE A 68 -1.35 -3.55 -2.00
N GLY A 69 -1.29 -3.29 -0.70
CA GLY A 69 -0.06 -3.38 0.11
C GLY A 69 0.53 -4.79 0.13
N LEU A 70 -0.29 -5.82 0.37
CA LEU A 70 0.13 -7.23 0.32
C LEU A 70 0.63 -7.64 -1.06
N ILE A 71 -0.11 -7.30 -2.12
CA ILE A 71 0.29 -7.62 -3.50
C ILE A 71 1.63 -6.96 -3.84
N GLY A 72 1.78 -5.66 -3.53
CA GLY A 72 3.01 -4.91 -3.74
C GLY A 72 4.19 -5.53 -2.99
N LEU A 73 3.99 -5.88 -1.71
CA LEU A 73 4.99 -6.50 -0.86
C LEU A 73 5.42 -7.90 -1.36
N ILE A 74 4.47 -8.80 -1.63
CA ILE A 74 4.77 -10.15 -2.09
C ILE A 74 5.52 -10.10 -3.43
N MET A 75 5.03 -9.30 -4.38
CA MET A 75 5.73 -9.10 -5.66
C MET A 75 7.12 -8.49 -5.46
N GLY A 76 7.27 -7.53 -4.54
CA GLY A 76 8.55 -6.89 -4.24
C GLY A 76 9.55 -7.89 -3.66
N ILE A 77 9.11 -8.77 -2.76
CA ILE A 77 9.92 -9.83 -2.17
C ILE A 77 10.37 -10.82 -3.25
N ILE A 78 9.44 -11.31 -4.07
CA ILE A 78 9.74 -12.26 -5.16
C ILE A 78 10.78 -11.66 -6.11
N VAL A 79 10.57 -10.42 -6.55
CA VAL A 79 11.48 -9.73 -7.47
C VAL A 79 12.83 -9.49 -6.79
N THR A 80 12.87 -9.10 -5.52
CA THR A 80 14.14 -8.94 -4.78
C THR A 80 14.93 -10.25 -4.72
N ILE A 81 14.28 -11.38 -4.40
CA ILE A 81 14.92 -12.70 -4.33
C ILE A 81 15.48 -13.10 -5.70
N VAL A 82 14.69 -12.94 -6.77
CA VAL A 82 15.14 -13.23 -8.15
C VAL A 82 16.34 -12.35 -8.51
N GLY A 83 16.35 -11.08 -8.10
CA GLY A 83 17.44 -10.14 -8.32
C GLY A 83 18.73 -10.55 -7.61
N LEU A 84 18.63 -11.05 -6.36
CA LEU A 84 19.76 -11.61 -5.61
C LEU A 84 20.34 -12.85 -6.29
N VAL A 85 19.47 -13.80 -6.68
CA VAL A 85 19.88 -15.06 -7.33
C VAL A 85 20.58 -14.78 -8.66
N LYS A 86 20.10 -13.81 -9.43
CA LYS A 86 20.68 -13.41 -10.72
C LYS A 86 21.83 -12.40 -10.60
N LYS A 87 22.28 -12.07 -9.39
CA LYS A 87 23.36 -11.10 -9.11
C LYS A 87 23.14 -9.72 -9.75
N GLN A 88 21.88 -9.29 -9.90
CA GLN A 88 21.49 -8.00 -10.49
C GLN A 88 21.51 -6.86 -9.45
N PHE A 89 22.62 -6.74 -8.69
CA PHE A 89 22.74 -5.87 -7.52
C PHE A 89 22.50 -4.39 -7.80
N ARG A 90 22.78 -3.91 -9.03
CA ARG A 90 22.57 -2.49 -9.37
C ARG A 90 21.09 -2.13 -9.48
N GLN A 91 20.22 -3.08 -9.80
CA GLN A 91 18.77 -2.85 -10.02
C GLN A 91 17.91 -3.29 -8.84
N ILE A 92 18.52 -3.89 -7.80
CA ILE A 92 17.80 -4.47 -6.66
C ILE A 92 17.23 -3.44 -5.69
N TRP A 93 17.71 -2.19 -5.75
CA TRP A 93 17.22 -1.11 -4.91
C TRP A 93 15.74 -0.80 -5.15
N ILE A 94 15.27 -0.89 -6.40
CA ILE A 94 13.86 -0.61 -6.76
C ILE A 94 12.90 -1.57 -6.06
N PRO A 95 13.06 -2.92 -6.18
CA PRO A 95 12.18 -3.85 -5.48
C PRO A 95 12.36 -3.80 -3.96
N ILE A 96 13.57 -3.51 -3.42
CA ILE A 96 13.74 -3.31 -1.97
C ILE A 96 12.93 -2.11 -1.47
N VAL A 97 13.00 -0.97 -2.16
CA VAL A 97 12.18 0.21 -1.84
C VAL A 97 10.70 -0.15 -1.91
N SER A 98 10.28 -0.91 -2.93
CA SER A 98 8.90 -1.39 -3.04
C SER A 98 8.47 -2.25 -1.84
N VAL A 99 9.32 -3.14 -1.34
CA VAL A 99 9.04 -3.96 -0.15
C VAL A 99 8.86 -3.10 1.09
N VAL A 100 9.81 -2.18 1.35
CA VAL A 100 9.73 -1.26 2.49
C VAL A 100 8.43 -0.44 2.42
N LEU A 101 8.13 0.08 1.24
CA LEU A 101 6.91 0.81 0.97
C LEU A 101 5.64 -0.04 1.12
N GLY A 102 5.69 -1.33 0.81
CA GLY A 102 4.57 -2.27 0.99
C GLY A 102 4.27 -2.62 2.44
N ILE A 103 5.23 -2.49 3.36
CA ILE A 103 5.04 -2.75 4.81
C ILE A 103 4.18 -1.66 5.45
N ILE A 104 4.39 -0.39 5.08
CA ILE A 104 3.68 0.77 5.64
C ILE A 104 2.14 0.63 5.55
N PRO A 105 1.53 0.35 4.38
CA PRO A 105 0.08 0.19 4.27
C PRO A 105 -0.48 -1.05 4.97
N LEU A 106 0.36 -2.03 5.37
CA LEU A 106 -0.08 -3.15 6.19
C LEU A 106 -0.19 -2.78 7.67
N ILE A 107 0.80 -2.04 8.18
CA ILE A 107 0.86 -1.67 9.60
C ILE A 107 0.00 -0.43 9.89
N GLY A 108 -0.06 0.51 8.95
CA GLY A 108 -0.76 1.79 9.12
C GLY A 108 -2.20 1.68 9.61
N PRO A 109 -3.07 0.85 8.99
CA PRO A 109 -4.45 0.70 9.45
C PRO A 109 -4.56 0.11 10.85
N VAL A 110 -3.63 -0.76 11.25
CA VAL A 110 -3.58 -1.33 12.59
C VAL A 110 -3.25 -0.25 13.62
N ILE A 111 -2.29 0.63 13.32
CA ILE A 111 -1.95 1.77 14.18
C ILE A 111 -3.15 2.72 14.31
N ILE A 112 -3.82 3.03 13.19
CA ILE A 112 -5.02 3.88 13.19
C ILE A 112 -6.12 3.25 14.05
N LEU A 113 -6.38 1.95 13.89
CA LEU A 113 -7.38 1.22 14.68
C LEU A 113 -7.05 1.24 16.18
N LEU A 114 -5.78 1.00 16.54
CA LEU A 114 -5.33 1.05 17.93
C LEU A 114 -5.50 2.45 18.52
N ALA A 115 -5.19 3.51 17.76
CA ALA A 115 -5.34 4.89 18.20
C ALA A 115 -6.80 5.31 18.45
N ILE A 116 -7.77 4.65 17.82
CA ILE A 116 -9.21 4.89 18.06
C ILE A 116 -9.69 4.18 19.33
N SER A 117 -9.08 3.04 19.68
CA SER A 117 -9.50 2.21 20.81
C SER A 117 -8.89 2.57 22.17
N ALA A 118 -7.89 3.46 22.19
CA ALA A 118 -7.15 3.88 23.38
C ALA A 118 -7.69 5.20 23.95
#